data_AF-A0A9R0V8I3-F1
#
_entry.id   AF-A0A9R0V8I3-F1
#
_cell.length_a   1.000
_cell.length_b   1.000
_cell.length_c   1.000
_cell.angle_alpha   90.00
_cell.angle_beta   90.00
_cell.angle_gamma   90.00
#
_symmetry.space_group_name_H-M   'P 1'
#
loop_
_entity.id
_entity.type
_entity.pdbx_description
1 polymer ?
#
loop_
_entity_poly.entity_id
_entity_poly.type
_entity_poly.pdbx_seq_one_letter_code
_entity_poly.pdbx_strand_id
1 'polypeptide(L)'
;MRKGLFHTKEEYIFFGEENRLKVFQPNTSNFKPKAHIKLDEVQRCILDNFWFQYTTKREEMGYMLSILYSLVEYFSELNKKLPNPKETEIPKGETLYLIFYENKPGTYLEWEKYCD
;
A
#
# COMPACT_ATOMS: atom_id res chain seq x y z
N MET A 1 3.38 12.06 -0.39
CA MET A 1 4.03 10.83 0.11
C MET A 1 4.68 10.13 -1.07
N ARG A 2 5.89 9.61 -0.92
CA ARG A 2 6.57 8.87 -2.01
C ARG A 2 7.04 7.51 -1.50
N LYS A 3 6.87 6.46 -2.30
CA LYS A 3 7.58 5.20 -2.07
C LYS A 3 8.98 5.31 -2.66
N GLY A 4 9.95 4.67 -2.01
CA GLY A 4 11.31 4.62 -2.52
C GLY A 4 12.10 3.50 -1.89
N LEU A 5 13.19 3.14 -2.55
CA LEU A 5 14.18 2.19 -2.05
C LEU A 5 15.28 2.93 -1.31
N PHE A 6 15.67 2.41 -0.17
CA PHE A 6 16.86 2.86 0.55
C PHE A 6 18.11 2.13 0.02
N HIS A 7 19.29 2.60 0.41
CA HIS A 7 20.57 2.00 -0.03
C HIS A 7 20.71 0.52 0.35
N THR A 8 19.94 0.05 1.34
CA THR A 8 19.83 -1.34 1.78
C THR A 8 18.89 -2.21 0.92
N LYS A 9 18.31 -1.68 -0.16
CA LYS A 9 17.23 -2.29 -0.97
C LYS A 9 15.92 -2.50 -0.21
N GLU A 10 15.79 -1.93 0.98
CA GLU A 10 14.55 -1.95 1.73
C GLU A 10 13.60 -0.86 1.22
N GLU A 11 12.31 -1.18 1.18
CA GLU A 11 11.27 -0.25 0.75
C GLU A 11 10.77 0.63 1.90
N TYR A 12 10.52 1.91 1.60
CA TYR A 12 10.02 2.89 2.55
C TYR A 12 8.95 3.79 1.95
N ILE A 13 8.04 4.26 2.79
CA ILE A 13 7.12 5.38 2.52
C ILE A 13 7.70 6.63 3.18
N PHE A 14 8.02 7.64 2.39
CA PHE A 14 8.61 8.91 2.87
C PHE A 14 7.53 9.98 3.07
N PHE A 15 7.64 10.66 4.21
CA PHE A 15 6.82 11.78 4.66
C PHE A 15 7.71 13.02 4.82
N GLY A 16 8.04 13.66 3.70
CA GLY A 16 9.08 14.69 3.67
C GLY A 16 10.48 14.09 3.63
N GLU A 17 11.46 14.84 4.11
CA GLU A 17 12.88 14.46 4.01
C GLU A 17 13.33 13.56 5.17
N GLU A 18 12.84 13.83 6.38
CA GLU A 18 13.33 13.17 7.60
C GLU A 18 12.49 11.96 8.01
N ASN A 19 11.17 11.99 7.76
CA ASN A 19 10.27 10.96 8.24
C ASN A 19 10.05 9.86 7.19
N ARG A 20 10.21 8.60 7.61
CA ARG A 20 9.96 7.44 6.76
C ARG A 20 9.38 6.28 7.56
N LEU A 21 8.53 5.51 6.92
CA LEU A 21 8.00 4.25 7.44
C LEU A 21 8.55 3.10 6.61
N LYS A 22 9.03 2.05 7.27
CA LYS A 22 9.52 0.86 6.59
C LYS A 22 8.34 0.07 6.03
N VAL A 23 8.40 -0.31 4.75
CA VAL A 23 7.45 -1.24 4.16
C VAL A 23 7.95 -2.65 4.47
N PHE A 24 7.18 -3.39 5.25
CA PHE A 24 7.49 -4.78 5.56
C PHE A 24 6.86 -5.67 4.48
N GLN A 25 7.62 -6.66 4.02
CA GLN A 25 7.07 -7.73 3.17
C GLN A 25 5.95 -8.45 3.94
N PRO A 26 4.89 -8.93 3.26
CA PRO A 26 3.81 -9.67 3.90
C PRO A 26 4.38 -10.92 4.60
N ASN A 27 4.57 -10.84 5.92
CA ASN A 27 5.14 -11.88 6.75
C ASN A 27 4.20 -12.19 7.94
N THR A 28 4.57 -13.15 8.77
CA THR A 28 3.76 -13.52 9.95
C THR A 28 3.77 -12.46 11.05
N SER A 29 4.66 -11.47 10.96
CA SER A 29 4.89 -10.44 11.96
C SER A 29 4.16 -9.13 11.66
N ASN A 30 3.36 -9.02 10.60
CA ASN A 30 2.53 -7.82 10.38
C ASN A 30 1.39 -7.73 11.40
N PHE A 31 0.93 -6.50 11.66
CA PHE A 31 -0.26 -6.26 12.46
C PHE A 31 -1.49 -6.83 11.74
N LYS A 32 -2.34 -7.56 12.47
CA LYS A 32 -3.54 -8.20 11.91
C LYS A 32 -4.80 -7.51 12.42
N PRO A 33 -5.35 -6.52 11.68
CA PRO A 33 -6.64 -5.94 12.04
C PRO A 33 -7.76 -6.97 11.89
N LYS A 34 -8.93 -6.71 12.50
CA LYS A 34 -10.12 -7.54 12.31
C LYS A 34 -10.55 -7.53 10.84
N ALA A 35 -11.07 -8.65 10.33
CA ALA A 35 -11.34 -8.86 8.91
C ALA A 35 -12.27 -7.81 8.25
N HIS A 36 -13.17 -7.19 9.03
CA HIS A 36 -14.10 -6.16 8.52
C HIS A 36 -13.45 -4.77 8.40
N ILE A 37 -12.25 -4.57 8.92
CA ILE A 37 -11.55 -3.28 8.90
C ILE A 37 -10.77 -3.18 7.60
N LYS A 38 -11.17 -2.22 6.76
CA LYS A 38 -10.45 -1.87 5.54
C LYS A 38 -9.43 -0.80 5.86
N LEU A 39 -8.18 -1.05 5.48
CA LEU A 39 -7.08 -0.10 5.61
C LEU A 39 -6.45 0.10 4.24
N ASP A 40 -6.07 1.34 3.93
CA ASP A 40 -5.19 1.59 2.79
C ASP A 40 -3.74 1.15 3.11
N GLU A 41 -2.90 1.22 2.10
CA GLU A 41 -1.51 0.80 2.21
C GLU A 41 -0.70 1.62 3.24
N VAL A 42 -0.96 2.94 3.32
CA VAL A 42 -0.22 3.84 4.21
C VAL A 42 -0.64 3.58 5.66
N GLN A 43 -1.95 3.48 5.91
CA GLN A 43 -2.53 3.11 7.19
C GLN A 43 -1.99 1.76 7.67
N ARG A 44 -1.92 0.77 6.77
CA ARG A 44 -1.34 -0.53 7.08
C ARG A 44 0.15 -0.43 7.44
N CYS A 45 0.92 0.32 6.67
CA CYS A 45 2.34 0.54 6.91
C CYS A 45 2.60 1.20 8.27
N ILE A 46 1.79 2.18 8.68
CA ILE A 46 1.86 2.81 10.02
C ILE A 46 1.69 1.76 11.12
N LEU A 47 0.62 0.95 11.03
CA LEU A 47 0.33 -0.06 12.05
C LEU A 47 1.41 -1.14 12.12
N ASP A 48 1.95 -1.57 10.99
CA ASP A 48 3.03 -2.56 10.94
C ASP A 48 4.32 -2.03 11.58
N ASN A 49 4.66 -0.75 11.40
CA ASN A 49 5.83 -0.15 12.06
C ASN A 49 5.63 -0.08 13.58
N PHE A 50 4.46 0.32 14.06
CA PHE A 50 4.17 0.35 15.50
C PHE A 50 4.14 -1.05 16.11
N TRP A 51 3.58 -2.02 15.40
CA TRP A 51 3.55 -3.41 15.85
C TRP A 51 4.96 -4.03 15.90
N PHE A 52 5.81 -3.73 14.93
CA PHE A 52 7.22 -4.14 14.96
C PHE A 52 7.94 -3.57 16.19
N GLN A 53 7.72 -2.29 16.51
CA GLN A 53 8.29 -1.67 17.72
C GLN A 53 7.76 -2.33 18.99
N TYR A 54 6.44 -2.57 19.08
CA TYR A 54 5.81 -3.23 20.21
C TYR A 54 6.35 -4.64 20.44
N THR A 55 6.47 -5.45 19.38
CA THR A 55 6.97 -6.82 19.49
C THR A 55 8.45 -6.88 19.87
N THR A 56 9.24 -5.87 19.49
CA THR A 56 10.66 -5.78 19.85
C THR A 56 10.87 -5.32 21.30
N LYS A 57 9.99 -4.46 21.84
CA LYS A 57 10.14 -3.82 23.16
C LYS A 57 8.88 -3.93 24.03
N ARG A 58 8.31 -5.12 24.10
CA ARG A 58 6.97 -5.34 24.67
C ARG A 58 6.80 -4.86 26.12
N GLU A 59 7.81 -5.06 26.95
CA GLU A 59 7.76 -4.75 28.39
C GLU A 59 7.78 -3.23 28.67
N GLU A 60 8.46 -2.46 27.83
CA GLU A 60 8.53 -0.99 27.92
C GLU A 60 7.32 -0.31 27.26
N MET A 61 6.67 -0.99 26.32
CA MET A 61 5.73 -0.42 25.37
C MET A 61 4.30 -0.92 25.57
N GLY A 62 3.88 -1.20 26.81
CA GLY A 62 2.54 -1.70 27.11
C GLY A 62 1.39 -0.82 26.56
N TYR A 63 1.62 0.50 26.52
CA TYR A 63 0.69 1.48 25.95
C TYR A 63 0.61 1.47 24.42
N MET A 64 1.59 0.88 23.72
CA MET A 64 1.57 0.85 22.25
C MET A 64 0.43 -0.01 21.71
N LEU A 65 -0.02 -1.01 22.47
CA LEU A 65 -1.16 -1.83 22.07
C LEU A 65 -2.47 -1.02 22.07
N SER A 66 -2.68 -0.15 23.07
CA SER A 66 -3.86 0.73 23.07
C SER A 66 -3.79 1.75 21.94
N ILE A 67 -2.60 2.32 21.66
CA ILE A 67 -2.40 3.20 20.49
C ILE A 67 -2.74 2.49 19.19
N LEU A 68 -2.26 1.26 18.99
CA LEU A 68 -2.58 0.45 17.81
C LEU A 68 -4.09 0.25 17.66
N TYR A 69 -4.80 -0.10 18.74
CA TYR A 69 -6.26 -0.27 18.68
C TYR A 69 -7.00 1.04 18.39
N SER A 70 -6.60 2.14 19.02
CA SER A 70 -7.21 3.45 18.75
C SER A 70 -6.98 3.93 17.32
N LEU A 71 -5.81 3.69 16.74
CA LEU A 71 -5.52 4.02 15.35
C LEU A 71 -6.35 3.17 14.37
N VAL A 72 -6.50 1.88 14.67
CA VAL A 72 -7.33 0.98 13.87
C VAL A 72 -8.79 1.43 13.84
N GLU A 73 -9.33 1.82 15.00
CA GLU A 73 -10.68 2.35 15.10
C GLU A 73 -10.81 3.70 14.37
N TYR A 74 -9.84 4.60 14.56
CA TYR A 74 -9.79 5.89 13.88
C TYR A 74 -9.77 5.72 12.36
N PHE A 75 -8.91 4.85 11.81
CA PHE A 75 -8.86 4.59 10.37
C PHE A 75 -10.14 3.94 9.85
N SER A 76 -10.73 3.02 10.62
CA SER A 76 -12.03 2.43 10.28
C SER A 76 -13.11 3.52 10.15
N GLU A 77 -13.20 4.44 11.12
CA GLU A 77 -14.18 5.54 11.07
C GLU A 77 -13.88 6.55 9.95
N LEU A 78 -12.61 6.86 9.72
CA LEU A 78 -12.19 7.73 8.63
C LEU A 78 -12.59 7.13 7.27
N ASN A 79 -12.34 5.84 7.08
CA ASN A 79 -12.64 5.15 5.83
C ASN A 79 -14.14 4.95 5.58
N LYS A 80 -14.98 4.93 6.64
CA LYS A 80 -16.45 4.97 6.51
C LYS A 80 -16.97 6.33 6.05
N LYS A 81 -16.28 7.42 6.43
CA LYS A 81 -16.66 8.80 6.10
C LYS A 81 -16.17 9.24 4.73
N LEU A 82 -15.14 8.57 4.21
CA LEU A 82 -14.75 8.76 2.82
C LEU A 82 -15.95 8.36 1.94
N PRO A 83 -16.36 9.21 0.99
CA PRO A 83 -17.26 8.73 -0.04
C PRO A 83 -16.63 7.46 -0.60
N ASN A 84 -17.43 6.41 -0.81
CA ASN A 84 -16.98 5.31 -1.67
C ASN A 84 -16.32 5.98 -2.86
N PRO A 85 -15.06 5.66 -3.20
CA PRO A 85 -14.52 6.16 -4.45
C PRO A 85 -15.61 5.82 -5.44
N LYS A 86 -16.25 6.87 -6.02
CA LYS A 86 -17.04 6.66 -7.23
C LYS A 86 -16.11 5.79 -8.04
N GLU A 87 -16.56 4.61 -8.42
CA GLU A 87 -15.82 3.82 -9.39
C GLU A 87 -15.39 4.85 -10.42
N THR A 88 -14.11 5.23 -10.40
CA THR A 88 -13.54 5.89 -11.54
C THR A 88 -13.67 4.75 -12.50
N GLU A 89 -14.77 4.75 -13.24
CA GLU A 89 -14.90 4.05 -14.49
C GLU A 89 -13.57 4.39 -15.14
N ILE A 90 -12.65 3.42 -15.07
CA ILE A 90 -11.51 3.40 -15.97
C ILE A 90 -12.23 3.63 -17.29
N PRO A 91 -12.01 4.76 -17.98
CA PRO A 91 -12.63 4.90 -19.28
C PRO A 91 -12.22 3.63 -19.99
N LYS A 92 -13.20 2.80 -20.35
CA LYS A 92 -13.02 1.61 -21.18
C LYS A 92 -12.57 2.15 -22.55
N GLY A 93 -11.34 2.64 -22.59
CA GLY A 93 -10.58 2.99 -23.77
C GLY A 93 -10.15 1.67 -24.34
N GLU A 94 -10.95 1.23 -25.30
CA GLU A 94 -10.91 0.03 -26.13
C GLU A 94 -9.50 -0.57 -26.28
N THR A 95 -9.36 -1.84 -25.86
CA THR A 95 -8.32 -2.70 -26.42
C THR A 95 -8.51 -2.73 -27.94
N LEU A 96 -7.65 -2.06 -28.69
CA LEU A 96 -7.80 -2.00 -30.15
C LEU A 96 -7.50 -3.37 -30.79
N TYR A 97 -6.44 -4.10 -30.40
CA TYR A 97 -6.20 -5.51 -30.79
C TYR A 97 -5.06 -6.18 -29.98
N LEU A 98 -5.07 -7.52 -29.92
CA LEU A 98 -4.02 -8.39 -29.36
C LEU A 98 -3.29 -9.12 -30.52
N ILE A 99 -1.98 -8.94 -30.66
CA ILE A 99 -1.16 -9.70 -31.62
C ILE A 99 -0.20 -10.60 -30.84
N PHE A 100 -0.16 -11.89 -31.19
CA PHE A 100 0.77 -12.85 -30.61
C PHE A 100 1.93 -13.09 -31.58
N TYR A 101 3.13 -12.62 -31.21
CA TYR A 101 4.37 -13.14 -31.75
C TYR A 101 5.10 -13.89 -30.63
N GLU A 102 5.24 -15.20 -30.82
CA GLU A 102 6.00 -16.18 -30.03
C GLU A 102 6.18 -15.89 -28.51
N ASN A 103 5.27 -16.48 -27.72
CA ASN A 103 5.37 -16.80 -26.29
C ASN A 103 5.67 -15.70 -25.25
N LYS A 104 5.57 -14.39 -25.56
CA LYS A 104 5.41 -13.35 -24.53
C LYS A 104 4.40 -12.26 -24.96
N PRO A 105 3.34 -11.96 -24.18
CA PRO A 105 2.47 -10.84 -24.48
C PRO A 105 3.17 -9.51 -24.16
N GLY A 106 3.28 -8.62 -25.15
CA GLY A 106 3.67 -7.23 -24.96
C GLY A 106 2.45 -6.32 -25.09
N THR A 107 2.35 -5.29 -24.23
CA THR A 107 1.29 -4.27 -24.31
C THR A 107 1.86 -3.01 -24.95
N TYR A 108 1.36 -2.62 -26.11
CA TYR A 108 1.71 -1.36 -26.78
C TYR A 108 0.60 -0.33 -26.56
N LEU A 109 0.97 0.92 -26.29
CA LEU A 109 0.05 2.04 -25.97
C LEU A 109 -0.08 3.07 -27.10
N GLU A 110 0.54 2.85 -28.25
CA GLU A 110 0.49 3.75 -29.40
C GLU A 110 0.32 2.96 -30.71
N TRP A 111 -0.36 3.57 -31.69
CA TRP A 111 -0.43 3.04 -33.05
C TRP A 111 0.97 3.06 -33.66
N GLU A 112 1.44 1.91 -34.15
CA GLU A 112 2.48 1.91 -35.18
C GLU A 112 1.94 2.76 -36.34
N LYS A 113 2.53 3.95 -36.54
CA LYS A 113 2.43 4.64 -37.82
C LYS A 113 3.15 3.77 -38.84
N TYR A 114 2.43 2.83 -39.45
CA TYR A 114 2.99 2.02 -40.52
C TYR A 114 3.17 2.84 -41.81
N CYS A 115 4.20 2.42 -42.54
CA CYS A 115 4.51 2.69 -43.95
C CYS A 115 5.39 3.92 -44.22
N ASP A 116 6.70 3.68 -44.31
CA ASP A 116 7.36 3.49 -45.62
C ASP A 116 8.28 2.26 -45.56
#